data_AF-A0A941XAG1-F1
#
_entry.id   AF-A0A941XAG1-F1
#
_cell.length_a   1.000
_cell.length_b   1.000
_cell.length_c   1.000
_cell.angle_alpha   90.00
_cell.angle_beta   90.00
_cell.angle_gamma   90.00
#
_symmetry.space_group_name_H-M   'P 1'
#
loop_
_entity.id
_entity.type
_entity.pdbx_description
1 polymer ?
#
loop_
_entity_poly.entity_id
_entity_poly.type
_entity_poly.pdbx_seq_one_letter_code
_entity_poly.pdbx_strand_id
1 'polypeptide(L)'
;MSIDEIEQRSFEFIEQHLDATFDEVPEYLFKIWHIPVPLKDYLSVNYKDKYEYRIFLYALRKYCKTYNIQISEKQTVSLFKVYQLMLSIPIVRGRHLPRETAFRIFDFKFYLELI
;
A
#
# COMPACT_ATOMS: atom_id res chain seq x y z
N MET A 1 15.81 -5.68 11.25
CA MET A 1 15.73 -4.55 10.30
C MET A 1 15.23 -3.36 11.10
N SER A 2 15.93 -2.24 11.07
CA SER A 2 15.47 -1.01 11.72
C SER A 2 14.25 -0.44 10.97
N ILE A 3 13.52 0.48 11.61
CA ILE A 3 12.41 1.18 10.95
C ILE A 3 12.91 1.95 9.73
N ASP A 4 14.07 2.60 9.84
CA ASP A 4 14.65 3.39 8.74
C ASP A 4 15.01 2.50 7.53
N GLU A 5 15.56 1.30 7.78
CA GLU A 5 15.86 0.34 6.71
C GLU A 5 14.58 -0.17 6.01
N ILE A 6 13.51 -0.38 6.78
CA ILE A 6 12.20 -0.80 6.26
C ILE A 6 11.63 0.27 5.32
N GLU A 7 11.64 1.52 5.79
CA GLU A 7 11.14 2.66 5.02
C GLU A 7 11.99 2.90 3.78
N GLN A 8 13.32 2.91 3.93
CA GLN A 8 14.24 3.11 2.81
C GLN A 8 14.01 2.10 1.68
N ARG A 9 13.98 0.80 2.01
CA ARG A 9 13.75 -0.25 0.99
C ARG A 9 12.39 -0.14 0.32
N SER A 10 11.37 0.27 1.09
CA SER A 10 10.02 0.46 0.55
C SER A 10 9.97 1.66 -0.39
N PHE A 11 10.58 2.79 0.01
CA PHE A 11 10.65 3.99 -0.80
C PHE A 11 11.46 3.76 -2.08
N GLU A 12 12.61 3.11 -2.00
CA GLU A 12 13.44 2.76 -3.18
C GLU A 12 12.64 1.93 -4.19
N PHE A 13 11.88 0.93 -3.73
CA PHE A 13 11.03 0.13 -4.60
C PHE A 13 9.91 0.98 -5.23
N ILE A 14 9.18 1.76 -4.44
CA ILE A 14 8.11 2.65 -4.92
C ILE A 14 8.67 3.67 -5.92
N GLU A 15 9.91 4.13 -5.70
CA GLU A 15 10.56 5.09 -6.56
C GLU A 15 10.76 4.53 -7.97
N GLN A 16 11.11 3.26 -8.08
CA GLN A 16 11.43 2.61 -9.35
C GLN A 16 10.22 1.91 -9.99
N HIS A 17 9.22 1.51 -9.20
CA HIS A 17 8.17 0.58 -9.61
C HIS A 17 6.77 1.03 -9.18
N LEU A 18 6.41 2.29 -9.46
CA LEU A 18 5.09 2.83 -9.13
C LEU A 18 3.95 2.09 -9.85
N ASP A 19 4.21 1.54 -11.04
CA ASP A 19 3.25 0.76 -11.82
C ASP A 19 3.32 -0.75 -11.56
N ALA A 20 4.04 -1.17 -10.51
CA ALA A 20 4.15 -2.59 -10.15
C ALA A 20 2.78 -3.22 -9.90
N THR A 21 2.61 -4.41 -10.44
CA THR A 21 1.56 -5.35 -10.07
C THR A 21 1.89 -6.09 -8.78
N PHE A 22 0.90 -6.75 -8.19
CA PHE A 22 1.10 -7.57 -6.98
C PHE A 22 2.20 -8.63 -7.15
N ASP A 23 2.35 -9.20 -8.34
CA ASP A 23 3.32 -10.27 -8.64
C ASP A 23 4.76 -9.74 -8.77
N GLU A 24 4.93 -8.45 -9.04
CA GLU A 24 6.24 -7.79 -9.15
C GLU A 24 6.77 -7.29 -7.81
N VAL A 25 5.93 -7.24 -6.77
CA VAL A 25 6.34 -6.81 -5.43
C VAL A 25 7.05 -7.96 -4.70
N PRO A 26 8.31 -7.77 -4.27
CA PRO A 26 9.01 -8.75 -3.45
C PRO A 26 8.19 -9.12 -2.21
N GLU A 27 8.08 -10.42 -1.92
CA GLU A 27 7.24 -10.93 -0.83
C GLU A 27 7.56 -10.29 0.53
N TYR A 28 8.83 -9.97 0.79
CA TYR A 28 9.23 -9.34 2.05
C TYR A 28 8.67 -7.91 2.19
N LEU A 29 8.63 -7.12 1.11
CA LEU A 29 8.01 -5.79 1.11
C LEU A 29 6.51 -5.90 1.30
N PHE A 30 5.90 -6.88 0.63
CA PHE A 30 4.47 -7.14 0.77
C PHE A 30 4.07 -7.41 2.23
N LYS A 31 4.84 -8.25 2.94
CA LYS A 31 4.64 -8.55 4.36
C LYS A 31 4.87 -7.35 5.27
N ILE A 32 5.78 -6.44 4.90
CA ILE A 32 6.03 -5.19 5.62
C ILE A 32 4.84 -4.24 5.46
N TRP A 33 4.30 -4.11 4.26
CA TRP A 33 3.25 -3.13 3.97
C TRP A 33 1.87 -3.55 4.49
N HIS A 34 1.63 -4.86 4.57
CA HIS A 34 0.37 -5.42 5.04
C HIS A 34 0.27 -5.46 6.57
N ILE A 35 -0.81 -4.93 7.10
CA ILE A 35 -1.08 -4.92 8.54
C ILE A 35 -1.79 -6.24 8.94
N PRO A 36 -1.19 -7.08 9.79
CA PRO A 36 -1.76 -8.39 10.12
C PRO A 36 -2.86 -8.36 11.19
N VAL A 37 -3.14 -7.19 11.78
CA VAL A 37 -4.19 -7.00 12.80
C VAL A 37 -5.42 -6.34 12.18
N PRO A 38 -6.62 -6.48 12.80
CA PRO A 38 -7.80 -5.80 12.30
C PRO A 38 -7.56 -4.29 12.15
N LEU A 39 -7.91 -3.75 10.98
CA LEU A 39 -7.59 -2.36 10.66
C LEU A 39 -8.26 -1.36 11.62
N LYS A 40 -9.41 -1.71 12.19
CA LYS A 40 -10.06 -0.92 13.25
C LYS A 40 -9.16 -0.73 14.47
N ASP A 41 -8.44 -1.78 14.87
CA ASP A 41 -7.55 -1.77 16.03
C ASP A 41 -6.24 -1.06 15.70
N TYR A 42 -5.76 -1.19 14.47
CA TYR A 42 -4.61 -0.43 14.00
C TYR A 42 -4.89 1.08 13.99
N LEU A 43 -6.08 1.49 13.53
CA LEU A 43 -6.48 2.90 13.43
C LEU A 43 -6.86 3.55 14.76
N SER A 44 -7.06 2.77 15.83
CA SER A 44 -7.44 3.29 17.16
C SER A 44 -6.24 3.79 17.98
N VAL A 45 -5.02 3.47 17.56
CA VAL A 45 -3.77 3.96 18.17
C VAL A 45 -3.15 5.10 17.35
N ASN A 46 -1.99 5.60 17.76
CA ASN A 46 -1.23 6.57 16.98
C ASN A 46 -0.60 5.95 15.71
N TYR A 47 -1.46 5.63 14.73
CA TYR A 47 -1.08 4.92 13.52
C TYR A 47 -0.33 5.78 12.50
N LYS A 48 -0.42 7.12 12.63
CA LYS A 48 0.22 8.05 11.70
C LYS A 48 1.75 7.96 11.75
N ASP A 49 2.30 7.55 12.90
CA ASP A 49 3.74 7.38 13.12
C ASP A 49 4.26 5.99 12.73
N LYS A 50 3.36 5.05 12.45
CA LYS A 50 3.74 3.68 12.06
C LYS A 50 4.21 3.64 10.61
N TYR A 51 5.22 2.81 10.34
CA TYR A 51 5.90 2.78 9.05
C TYR A 51 4.96 2.34 7.91
N GLU A 52 4.00 1.46 8.15
CA GLU A 52 3.04 0.99 7.14
C GLU A 52 2.21 2.16 6.57
N TYR A 53 1.77 3.07 7.44
CA TYR A 53 1.04 4.26 7.02
C TYR A 53 1.95 5.29 6.34
N ARG A 54 3.18 5.49 6.84
CA ARG A 54 4.16 6.39 6.23
C ARG A 54 4.58 5.93 4.82
N ILE A 55 4.74 4.62 4.63
CA ILE A 55 4.99 3.98 3.32
C ILE A 55 3.83 4.17 2.37
N PHE A 56 2.60 3.90 2.82
CA PHE A 56 1.41 4.19 2.02
C PHE A 56 1.33 5.68 1.62
N LEU A 57 1.56 6.59 2.56
CA LEU A 57 1.54 8.04 2.28
C LEU A 57 2.61 8.43 1.26
N TYR A 58 3.79 7.83 1.32
CA TYR A 58 4.84 8.05 0.35
C TYR A 58 4.40 7.62 -1.05
N ALA A 59 3.87 6.40 -1.19
CA ALA A 59 3.32 5.90 -2.46
C ALA A 59 2.20 6.80 -2.99
N LEU A 60 1.27 7.21 -2.14
CA LEU A 60 0.16 8.08 -2.52
C LEU A 60 0.67 9.45 -3.00
N ARG A 61 1.60 10.08 -2.27
CA ARG A 61 2.18 11.37 -2.67
C ARG A 61 2.91 11.27 -3.99
N LYS A 62 3.69 10.19 -4.19
CA LYS A 62 4.38 9.95 -5.46
C LYS A 62 3.38 9.80 -6.59
N TYR A 63 2.35 8.96 -6.41
CA TYR A 63 1.29 8.77 -7.41
C TYR A 63 0.56 10.06 -7.75
N CYS A 64 0.13 10.83 -6.74
CA CYS A 64 -0.53 12.12 -6.93
C CYS A 64 0.35 13.09 -7.73
N LYS A 65 1.66 13.13 -7.46
CA LYS A 65 2.62 13.95 -8.22
C LYS A 65 2.76 13.47 -9.66
N THR A 66 2.92 12.17 -9.89
CA THR A 66 3.09 11.58 -11.23
C THR A 66 1.87 11.80 -12.11
N TYR A 67 0.68 11.59 -11.55
CA TYR A 67 -0.59 11.63 -12.30
C TYR A 67 -1.35 12.96 -12.17
N ASN A 68 -0.77 13.94 -11.46
CA ASN A 68 -1.37 15.25 -11.17
C ASN A 68 -2.79 15.16 -10.57
N ILE A 69 -2.95 14.34 -9.54
CA ILE A 69 -4.22 14.12 -8.85
C ILE A 69 -4.18 14.77 -7.47
N GLN A 70 -5.28 15.38 -7.05
CA GLN A 70 -5.43 15.94 -5.71
C GLN A 70 -6.34 15.04 -4.86
N ILE A 71 -5.89 14.73 -3.65
CA ILE A 71 -6.58 13.85 -2.70
C ILE A 71 -6.72 14.60 -1.38
N SER A 72 -7.95 14.69 -0.88
CA SER A 72 -8.25 15.28 0.42
C SER A 72 -7.82 14.37 1.57
N GLU A 73 -7.61 14.91 2.78
CA GLU A 73 -7.27 14.10 3.96
C GLU A 73 -8.30 13.01 4.25
N LYS A 74 -9.60 13.32 4.07
CA LYS A 74 -10.68 12.33 4.24
C LYS A 74 -10.54 11.18 3.24
N GLN A 75 -10.23 11.47 1.98
CA GLN A 75 -9.99 10.43 0.97
C GLN A 75 -8.72 9.63 1.26
N THR A 76 -7.65 10.25 1.78
CA THR A 76 -6.41 9.56 2.17
C THR A 76 -6.67 8.42 3.16
N VAL A 77 -7.49 8.65 4.19
CA VAL A 77 -7.82 7.60 5.16
C VAL A 77 -8.66 6.48 4.53
N SER A 78 -9.62 6.81 3.67
CA SER A 78 -10.41 5.81 2.94
C SER A 78 -9.54 4.99 1.99
N LEU A 79 -8.64 5.64 1.25
CA LEU A 79 -7.68 4.99 0.37
C LEU A 79 -6.73 4.07 1.12
N PHE A 80 -6.30 4.46 2.32
CA PHE A 80 -5.48 3.59 3.15
C PHE A 80 -6.21 2.29 3.52
N LYS A 81 -7.51 2.38 3.82
CA LYS A 81 -8.33 1.20 4.10
C LYS A 81 -8.49 0.29 2.90
N VAL A 82 -8.76 0.86 1.73
CA VAL A 82 -8.85 0.09 0.48
C VAL A 82 -7.51 -0.53 0.13
N TYR A 83 -6.41 0.21 0.25
CA TYR A 83 -5.06 -0.30 0.04
C TYR A 83 -4.77 -1.52 0.92
N GLN A 84 -5.06 -1.44 2.23
CA GLN A 84 -4.88 -2.59 3.14
C GLN A 84 -5.79 -3.77 2.79
N LEU A 85 -7.03 -3.52 2.36
CA LEU A 85 -7.91 -4.56 1.84
C LEU A 85 -7.30 -5.25 0.61
N MET A 86 -6.78 -4.46 -0.35
CA MET A 86 -6.15 -4.99 -1.55
C MET A 86 -4.90 -5.82 -1.22
N LEU A 87 -4.09 -5.39 -0.25
CA LEU A 87 -2.96 -6.18 0.27
C LEU A 87 -3.41 -7.50 0.93
N SER A 88 -4.62 -7.57 1.49
CA SER A 88 -5.10 -8.80 2.12
C SER A 88 -5.52 -9.88 1.11
N ILE A 89 -5.90 -9.50 -0.13
CA ILE A 89 -6.46 -10.43 -1.13
C ILE A 89 -5.48 -11.56 -1.50
N PRO A 90 -4.20 -11.28 -1.84
CA PRO A 90 -3.24 -12.33 -2.14
C PRO A 90 -2.90 -13.21 -0.93
N ILE A 91 -2.93 -12.64 0.28
CA ILE A 91 -2.62 -13.36 1.53
C ILE A 91 -3.72 -14.38 1.85
N VAL A 92 -4.99 -13.96 1.79
CA VAL A 92 -6.15 -14.83 2.09
C VAL A 92 -6.26 -15.98 1.10
N ARG A 93 -5.81 -15.80 -0.15
CA ARG A 93 -5.86 -16.81 -1.21
C ARG A 93 -4.69 -17.79 -1.23
N GLY A 94 -3.74 -17.68 -0.30
CA GLY A 94 -2.66 -18.65 -0.08
C GLY A 94 -1.88 -19.01 -1.34
N ARG A 95 -0.99 -18.13 -1.84
CA ARG A 95 0.03 -18.39 -2.90
C ARG A 95 -0.38 -19.23 -4.12
N HIS A 96 -1.67 -19.37 -4.43
CA HIS A 96 -2.19 -20.08 -5.58
C HIS A 96 -3.11 -19.18 -6.42
N LEU A 97 -2.80 -17.89 -6.50
CA LEU A 97 -3.31 -17.10 -7.62
C LEU A 97 -2.59 -17.60 -8.89
N PRO A 98 -3.31 -17.92 -9.98
CA PRO A 98 -2.67 -17.96 -11.28
C PRO A 98 -1.98 -16.61 -11.50
N ARG A 99 -0.79 -16.65 -12.12
CA ARG A 99 0.24 -15.60 -12.29
C ARG A 99 -0.21 -14.28 -12.97
N GLU A 100 -1.46 -13.88 -12.81
CA GLU A 100 -2.12 -12.85 -13.62
C GLU A 100 -3.02 -11.95 -12.78
N THR A 101 -2.62 -11.61 -11.54
CA THR A 101 -3.24 -10.43 -10.91
C THR A 101 -2.57 -9.17 -11.47
N ALA A 102 -2.99 -8.79 -12.67
CA ALA A 102 -2.58 -7.56 -13.36
C ALA A 102 -2.98 -6.26 -12.63
N PHE A 103 -3.50 -6.36 -11.41
CA PHE A 103 -3.80 -5.21 -10.57
C PHE A 103 -2.51 -4.55 -10.12
N ARG A 104 -2.38 -3.27 -10.45
CA ARG A 104 -1.29 -2.44 -9.92
C ARG A 104 -1.53 -2.20 -8.44
N ILE A 105 -0.49 -2.37 -7.64
CA ILE A 105 -0.60 -2.25 -6.19
C ILE A 105 -0.83 -0.80 -5.73
N PHE A 106 -0.38 0.17 -6.53
CA PHE A 106 -0.50 1.61 -6.26
C PHE A 106 -1.54 2.30 -7.16
N ASP A 107 -2.55 1.59 -7.67
CA ASP A 107 -3.62 2.20 -8.48
C ASP A 107 -4.63 2.98 -7.63
N PHE A 108 -4.20 4.11 -7.08
CA PHE A 108 -5.06 4.91 -6.21
C PHE A 108 -6.24 5.52 -6.96
N LYS A 109 -6.16 5.71 -8.28
CA LYS A 109 -7.32 6.15 -9.06
C LYS A 109 -8.40 5.07 -9.09
N PHE A 110 -8.04 3.82 -9.35
CA PHE A 110 -8.99 2.71 -9.23
C PHE A 110 -9.54 2.60 -7.79
N TYR A 111 -8.70 2.75 -6.77
CA TYR A 111 -9.15 2.69 -5.37
C TYR A 111 -10.13 3.80 -5.00
N LEU A 112 -10.04 4.98 -5.64
CA LEU A 112 -11.02 6.06 -5.46
C LEU A 112 -12.40 5.71 -6.02
N GLU A 113 -12.48 4.87 -7.04
CA GLU A 113 -13.75 4.41 -7.62
C GLU A 113 -14.46 3.39 -6.72
N LEU A 114 -13.74 2.81 -5.75
CA LEU A 114 -14.25 1.82 -4.80
C LEU A 114 -14.75 2.42 -3.48
N ILE A 115 -14.63 3.74 -3.27
CA ILE A 115 -15.01 4.44 -2.03
C ILE A 115 -16.17 5.42 -2.25
#